data_AF-A0A9E6SA23-F1
#
_entry.id   AF-A0A9E6SA23-F1
#
_cell.length_a   1.000
_cell.length_b   1.000
_cell.length_c   1.000
_cell.angle_alpha   90.00
_cell.angle_beta   90.00
_cell.angle_gamma   90.00
#
_symmetry.space_group_name_H-M   'P 1'
#
loop_
_entity.id
_entity.type
_entity.pdbx_description
1 polymer ?
#
loop_
_entity_poly.entity_id
_entity_poly.type
_entity_poly.pdbx_seq_one_letter_code
_entity_poly.pdbx_strand_id
1 'polypeptide(L)'
;EVSVIDDVPGMIVARTLAMLANEGADAVLQGVADAAGVDTAMRLGVNHPEGPLETADRLGLTLINAILVNLQSHIGDDRYRQSLLLQRKVWSGGSFHGE
;
A
#
# COMPACT_ATOMS: atom_id res chain seq x y z
N GLU A 1 -5.71 -0.61 -24.10
CA GLU A 1 -6.57 0.59 -24.14
C GLU A 1 -5.84 1.75 -23.47
N VAL A 2 -6.07 2.99 -23.88
CA VAL A 2 -5.43 4.19 -23.33
C VAL A 2 -6.49 5.06 -22.70
N SER A 3 -6.24 5.57 -21.49
CA SER A 3 -7.16 6.47 -20.78
C SER A 3 -6.52 7.85 -20.63
N VAL A 4 -7.29 8.90 -20.92
CA VAL A 4 -6.88 10.29 -20.65
C VAL A 4 -7.22 10.61 -19.19
N ILE A 5 -6.28 11.25 -18.49
CA ILE A 5 -6.40 11.59 -17.07
C ILE A 5 -5.88 13.01 -16.84
N ASP A 6 -6.55 13.74 -15.95
CA ASP A 6 -6.06 15.03 -15.45
C ASP A 6 -4.81 14.84 -14.58
N ASP A 7 -4.02 15.90 -14.42
CA ASP A 7 -2.85 15.91 -13.53
C ASP A 7 -3.30 15.98 -12.06
N VAL A 8 -3.60 14.81 -11.50
CA VAL A 8 -4.07 14.65 -10.12
C VAL A 8 -3.03 13.93 -9.26
N PRO A 9 -2.85 14.31 -7.99
CA PRO A 9 -1.84 13.69 -7.12
C PRO A 9 -1.96 12.16 -7.08
N GLY A 10 -0.85 11.47 -7.38
CA GLY A 10 -0.76 10.01 -7.38
C GLY A 10 -1.49 9.31 -8.53
N MET A 11 -2.10 10.06 -9.46
CA MET A 11 -2.88 9.54 -10.60
C MET A 11 -3.84 8.42 -10.17
N ILE A 12 -4.15 7.47 -11.06
CA ILE A 12 -5.03 6.34 -10.75
C ILE A 12 -4.24 5.21 -10.07
N VAL A 13 -3.19 4.72 -10.72
CA VAL A 13 -2.52 3.46 -10.31
C VAL A 13 -1.71 3.63 -9.03
N ALA A 14 -0.83 4.64 -8.98
CA ALA A 14 0.05 4.81 -7.82
C ALA A 14 -0.74 5.08 -6.54
N ARG A 15 -1.75 5.94 -6.59
CA ARG A 15 -2.68 6.19 -5.49
C ARG A 15 -3.41 4.92 -5.04
N THR A 16 -3.95 4.16 -5.98
CA THR A 16 -4.76 2.97 -5.65
C THR A 16 -3.90 1.88 -5.02
N LEU A 17 -2.74 1.58 -5.60
CA LEU A 17 -1.83 0.56 -5.07
C LEU A 17 -1.28 0.96 -3.71
N ALA A 18 -0.88 2.22 -3.53
CA ALA A 18 -0.36 2.68 -2.25
C ALA A 18 -1.41 2.61 -1.14
N MET A 19 -2.66 2.99 -1.42
CA MET A 19 -3.75 2.88 -0.45
C MET A 19 -4.12 1.43 -0.12
N LEU A 20 -4.13 0.52 -1.10
CA LEU A 20 -4.38 -0.90 -0.86
C LEU A 20 -3.30 -1.53 0.02
N ALA A 21 -2.03 -1.23 -0.26
CA ALA A 21 -0.91 -1.67 0.57
C ALA A 21 -0.99 -1.10 1.99
N ASN A 22 -1.36 0.19 2.12
CA ASN A 22 -1.51 0.86 3.41
C ASN A 22 -2.61 0.20 4.26
N GLU A 23 -3.76 -0.08 3.67
CA GLU A 23 -4.88 -0.74 4.35
C GLU A 23 -4.52 -2.18 4.74
N GLY A 24 -3.85 -2.91 3.86
CA GLY A 24 -3.32 -4.25 4.18
C GLY A 24 -2.36 -4.22 5.36
N ALA A 25 -1.48 -3.20 5.42
CA ALA A 25 -0.55 -3.03 6.53
C ALA A 25 -1.28 -2.72 7.85
N ASP A 26 -2.36 -1.94 7.81
CA ASP A 26 -3.19 -1.67 8.98
C ASP A 26 -3.97 -2.92 9.44
N ALA A 27 -4.48 -3.74 8.52
CA ALA A 27 -5.11 -5.02 8.86
C ALA A 27 -4.13 -5.95 9.59
N VAL A 28 -2.88 -6.01 9.14
CA VAL A 28 -1.82 -6.77 9.82
C VAL A 28 -1.46 -6.15 11.17
N LEU A 29 -1.28 -4.83 11.24
CA LEU A 29 -0.97 -4.12 12.48
C LEU A 29 -2.02 -4.35 13.56
N GLN A 30 -3.29 -4.40 13.18
CA GLN A 30 -4.43 -4.61 14.07
C GLN A 30 -4.65 -6.10 14.42
N GLY A 31 -3.87 -7.02 13.84
CA GLY A 31 -3.97 -8.45 14.11
C GLY A 31 -5.18 -9.13 13.46
N VAL A 32 -5.76 -8.55 12.41
CA VAL A 32 -6.90 -9.14 11.68
C VAL A 32 -6.46 -10.40 10.91
N ALA A 33 -5.28 -10.34 10.30
CA ALA A 33 -4.62 -11.44 9.62
C ALA A 33 -3.10 -11.20 9.60
N ASP A 34 -2.31 -12.22 9.24
CA ASP A 34 -0.91 -12.03 8.88
C ASP A 34 -0.79 -11.52 7.43
N ALA A 35 0.42 -11.12 7.00
CA ALA A 35 0.63 -10.54 5.67
C ALA A 35 0.23 -11.51 4.55
N ALA A 36 0.60 -12.80 4.69
CA ALA A 36 0.22 -13.84 3.73
C ALA A 36 -1.31 -14.06 3.68
N GLY A 37 -2.00 -13.94 4.81
CA GLY A 37 -3.45 -14.03 4.90
C GLY A 37 -4.14 -12.86 4.19
N VAL A 38 -3.66 -11.63 4.36
CA VAL A 38 -4.17 -10.46 3.61
C VAL A 38 -4.03 -10.67 2.12
N ASP A 39 -2.85 -11.10 1.66
CA ASP A 39 -2.60 -11.32 0.24
C ASP A 39 -3.41 -12.47 -0.36
N THR A 40 -3.56 -13.55 0.40
CA THR A 40 -4.40 -14.69 0.00
C THR A 40 -5.87 -14.28 -0.08
N ALA A 41 -6.37 -13.50 0.88
CA ALA A 41 -7.72 -12.99 0.87
C ALA A 41 -7.99 -12.08 -0.34
N MET A 42 -7.03 -11.23 -0.72
CA MET A 42 -7.19 -10.36 -1.88
C MET A 42 -7.11 -11.15 -3.20
N ARG A 43 -6.21 -12.12 -3.31
CA ARG A 43 -6.11 -12.98 -4.49
C ARG A 43 -7.34 -13.85 -4.70
N LEU A 44 -7.81 -14.52 -3.65
CA LEU A 44 -8.92 -15.49 -3.77
C LEU A 44 -10.30 -14.86 -3.58
N GLY A 45 -10.41 -13.83 -2.76
CA GLY A 45 -11.68 -13.19 -2.41
C GLY A 45 -12.15 -12.18 -3.44
N VAL A 46 -11.23 -11.39 -4.01
CA VAL A 46 -11.56 -10.33 -4.98
C VAL A 46 -10.79 -10.47 -6.30
N ASN A 47 -10.16 -11.63 -6.53
CA ASN A 47 -9.47 -11.97 -7.77
C ASN A 47 -8.38 -10.96 -8.16
N HIS A 48 -7.69 -10.38 -7.17
CA HIS A 48 -6.48 -9.59 -7.44
C HIS A 48 -5.36 -10.51 -7.96
N PRO A 49 -4.56 -10.07 -8.95
CA PRO A 49 -3.52 -10.92 -9.53
C PRO A 49 -2.34 -11.18 -8.57
N GLU A 50 -2.05 -10.23 -7.69
CA GLU A 50 -0.99 -10.26 -6.68
C GLU A 50 -1.57 -9.63 -5.41
N GLY A 51 -1.13 -10.10 -4.23
CA GLY A 51 -1.56 -9.52 -2.97
C GLY A 51 -1.04 -8.10 -2.78
N PRO A 52 -1.78 -7.21 -2.09
CA PRO A 52 -1.35 -5.82 -1.92
C PRO A 52 -0.02 -5.66 -1.18
N LEU A 53 0.33 -6.57 -0.25
CA LEU A 53 1.59 -6.50 0.51
C LEU A 53 2.75 -7.10 -0.28
N GLU A 54 2.53 -8.22 -0.97
CA GLU A 54 3.43 -8.74 -2.01
C GLU A 54 3.75 -7.67 -3.08
N THR A 55 2.73 -6.99 -3.62
CA THR A 55 2.90 -5.89 -4.59
C THR A 55 3.72 -4.75 -3.99
N ALA A 56 3.47 -4.39 -2.74
CA ALA A 56 4.20 -3.32 -2.05
C ALA A 56 5.69 -3.66 -1.89
N ASP A 57 6.00 -4.90 -1.50
CA ASP A 57 7.37 -5.39 -1.37
C ASP A 57 8.09 -5.40 -2.73
N ARG A 58 7.42 -5.85 -3.79
CA ARG A 58 7.98 -5.87 -5.15
C ARG A 58 8.24 -4.47 -5.71
N LEU A 59 7.35 -3.51 -5.45
CA LEU A 59 7.53 -2.11 -5.86
C LEU A 59 8.52 -1.35 -4.97
N GLY A 60 8.70 -1.81 -3.74
CA GLY A 60 9.52 -1.18 -2.70
C GLY A 60 8.70 -0.31 -1.75
N LEU A 61 8.81 -0.60 -0.46
CA LEU A 61 8.04 0.11 0.58
C LEU A 61 8.38 1.60 0.67
N THR A 62 9.61 1.99 0.36
CA THR A 62 10.01 3.41 0.30
C THR A 62 9.20 4.18 -0.74
N LEU A 63 8.92 3.58 -1.89
CA LEU A 63 8.10 4.20 -2.93
C LEU A 63 6.65 4.33 -2.48
N ILE A 64 6.07 3.26 -1.93
CA ILE A 64 4.69 3.27 -1.40
C ILE A 64 4.54 4.34 -0.31
N ASN A 65 5.48 4.38 0.63
CA ASN A 65 5.52 5.36 1.69
C ASN A 65 5.62 6.78 1.14
N ALA A 66 6.53 7.04 0.18
CA ALA A 66 6.68 8.35 -0.44
C ALA A 66 5.39 8.81 -1.16
N ILE A 67 4.68 7.92 -1.84
CA ILE A 67 3.40 8.23 -2.47
C ILE A 67 2.39 8.71 -1.41
N LEU A 68 2.25 7.99 -0.30
CA LEU A 68 1.32 8.35 0.78
C LEU A 68 1.69 9.68 1.46
N VAL A 69 2.97 9.93 1.75
CA VAL A 69 3.42 11.23 2.29
C VAL A 69 3.04 12.36 1.35
N ASN A 70 3.34 12.21 0.06
CA ASN A 70 3.08 13.25 -0.92
C ASN A 70 1.59 13.49 -1.12
N LEU A 71 0.78 12.43 -1.13
CA LEU A 71 -0.68 12.52 -1.18
C LEU A 71 -1.24 13.25 0.04
N GLN A 72 -0.82 12.87 1.26
CA GLN A 72 -1.26 13.51 2.49
C GLN A 72 -0.82 14.99 2.53
N SER A 73 0.43 15.29 2.14
CA SER A 73 0.95 16.66 2.14
C SER A 73 0.26 17.55 1.12
N HIS A 74 -0.15 17.01 -0.04
CA HIS A 74 -0.78 17.80 -1.09
C HIS A 74 -2.28 17.99 -0.85
N ILE A 75 -2.98 16.93 -0.43
CA ILE A 75 -4.44 16.95 -0.27
C ILE A 75 -4.83 17.43 1.14
N GLY A 76 -3.99 17.20 2.15
CA GLY A 76 -4.24 17.58 3.54
C GLY A 76 -5.25 16.69 4.26
N ASP A 77 -5.60 15.53 3.69
CA ASP A 77 -6.58 14.59 4.24
C ASP A 77 -5.89 13.40 4.94
N ASP A 78 -6.30 13.13 6.18
CA ASP A 78 -5.82 12.01 7.00
C ASP A 78 -6.14 10.64 6.41
N ARG A 79 -7.04 10.55 5.41
CA ARG A 79 -7.24 9.34 4.62
C ARG A 79 -5.93 8.76 4.06
N TYR A 80 -4.94 9.60 3.76
CA TYR A 80 -3.64 9.17 3.22
C TYR A 80 -2.57 8.96 4.27
N ARG A 81 -2.92 9.04 5.56
CA ARG A 81 -1.99 8.77 6.64
C ARG A 81 -1.46 7.35 6.51
N GLN A 82 -0.15 7.25 6.63
CA GLN A 82 0.53 5.96 6.55
C GLN A 82 0.23 5.09 7.77
N SER A 83 0.12 3.79 7.52
CA SER A 83 0.11 2.77 8.54
C SER A 83 1.40 2.84 9.36
N LEU A 84 1.27 2.69 10.68
CA LEU A 84 2.45 2.64 11.56
C LEU A 84 3.33 1.43 11.27
N LEU A 85 2.76 0.31 10.79
CA LEU A 85 3.54 -0.87 10.42
C LEU A 85 4.35 -0.60 9.15
N LEU A 86 3.74 0.02 8.14
CA LEU A 86 4.43 0.43 6.93
C LEU A 86 5.61 1.36 7.24
N GLN A 87 5.39 2.39 8.08
CA GLN A 87 6.46 3.30 8.51
C GLN A 87 7.61 2.56 9.21
N ARG A 88 7.30 1.64 10.13
CA ARG A 88 8.31 0.83 10.83
C ARG A 88 9.14 -0.02 9.87
N LYS A 89 8.49 -0.70 8.92
CA LYS A 89 9.19 -1.54 7.92
C LYS A 89 10.09 -0.70 7.01
N VAL A 90 9.63 0.48 6.60
CA VAL A 90 10.46 1.42 5.82
C VAL A 90 11.68 1.89 6.62
N TRP A 91 11.49 2.28 7.89
CA TRP A 91 12.61 2.72 8.74
C TRP A 91 13.60 1.61 9.06
N SER A 92 13.14 0.37 9.19
CA SER A 92 14.03 -0.78 9.41
C SER A 92 14.69 -1.30 8.13
N GLY A 93 14.31 -0.78 6.96
CA GLY A 93 14.72 -1.33 5.67
C GLY A 93 14.19 -2.76 5.41
N GLY A 94 13.11 -3.13 6.08
CA GLY A 94 12.49 -4.46 5.95
C GLY A 94 11.39 -4.49 4.89
N SER A 95 10.71 -5.63 4.81
CA SER A 95 9.58 -5.88 3.90
C SER A 95 8.47 -6.65 4.63
N PHE A 96 7.28 -6.77 4.06
CA PHE A 96 6.17 -7.51 4.69
C PHE A 96 6.43 -9.03 4.71
N HIS A 97 7.09 -9.56 3.67
CA HIS A 97 7.36 -11.00 3.50
C HIS A 97 8.84 -11.38 3.66
N GLY A 98 9.72 -10.45 3.99
CA GLY A 98 11.13 -10.72 4.29
C GLY A 98 11.35 -11.15 5.74
N GLU A 99 12.45 -11.87 5.97
CA GLU A 99 12.95 -12.24 7.30
C GLU A 99 13.29 -11.01 8.17
#